data_AF-X1JVA3-F1
#
_entry.id   AF-X1JVA3-F1
#
_cell.length_a   1.000
_cell.length_b   1.000
_cell.length_c   1.000
_cell.angle_alpha   90.00
_cell.angle_beta   90.00
_cell.angle_gamma   90.00
#
_symmetry.space_group_name_H-M   'P 1'
#
loop_
_entity.id
_entity.type
_entity.pdbx_description
1 polymer ?
#
loop_
_entity_poly.entity_id
_entity_poly.type
_entity_poly.pdbx_seq_one_letter_code
_entity_poly.pdbx_strand_id
1 'polypeptide(L)'
;DPRTTFTIHALEPYLPTDLRIVRVSRNPLDTIRSLATRGAIMGYHRSDVHWYTVIRRYEECVQMYLRDFMGPILSIEYEQLLYRKSAQGCLEHLAEFCGLDWKDQGLLDNAMELIRFRECE
;
A
#
# COMPACT_ATOMS: atom_id res chain seq x y z
N ASP A 1 7.17 -10.56 -11.19
CA ASP A 1 7.06 -10.72 -12.66
C ASP A 1 8.03 -9.69 -13.26
N PRO A 2 9.02 -10.10 -14.08
CA PRO A 2 9.95 -9.16 -14.70
C PRO A 2 9.25 -8.06 -15.51
N ARG A 3 8.01 -8.29 -15.97
CA ARG A 3 7.19 -7.28 -16.62
C ARG A 3 6.78 -6.15 -15.68
N THR A 4 6.48 -6.44 -14.41
CA THR A 4 6.14 -5.40 -13.40
C THR A 4 7.34 -4.52 -13.10
N THR A 5 8.54 -5.11 -13.01
CA THR A 5 9.80 -4.39 -12.83
C THR A 5 10.14 -3.56 -14.08
N PHE A 6 9.89 -4.09 -15.27
CA PHE A 6 10.07 -3.36 -16.53
C PHE A 6 9.12 -2.15 -16.65
N THR A 7 7.87 -2.27 -16.19
CA THR A 7 6.91 -1.17 -16.21
C THR A 7 7.34 0.00 -15.32
N ILE A 8 8.00 -0.25 -14.18
CA ILE A 8 8.46 0.81 -13.27
C ILE A 8 9.66 1.57 -13.88
N HIS A 9 10.67 0.86 -14.38
CA HIS A 9 11.86 1.50 -14.97
C HIS A 9 11.59 2.17 -16.33
N ALA A 10 10.63 1.67 -17.12
CA ALA A 10 10.24 2.31 -18.38
C ALA A 10 9.49 3.65 -18.17
N LEU A 11 8.95 3.88 -16.97
CA LEU A 11 8.19 5.09 -16.66
C LEU A 11 9.06 6.20 -16.03
N GLU A 12 10.22 5.89 -15.45
CA GLU A 12 11.15 6.88 -14.83
C GLU A 12 11.37 8.17 -15.65
N PRO A 13 11.58 8.13 -16.98
CA PRO A 13 11.76 9.35 -17.80
C PRO A 13 10.48 10.17 -18.01
N TYR A 14 9.32 9.58 -17.72
CA TYR A 14 7.98 10.15 -17.97
C TYR A 14 7.19 10.37 -16.67
N LEU A 15 7.75 10.01 -15.52
CA LEU A 15 7.10 10.28 -14.24
C LEU A 15 7.11 11.79 -14.01
N PRO A 16 5.93 12.41 -13.83
CA PRO A 16 5.85 13.84 -13.58
C PRO A 16 6.72 14.25 -12.39
N THR A 17 7.34 15.43 -12.45
CA THR A 17 8.17 15.96 -11.36
C THR A 17 7.39 16.20 -10.07
N ASP A 18 6.05 16.25 -10.15
CA ASP A 18 5.11 16.37 -9.04
C ASP A 18 4.53 15.02 -8.58
N LEU A 19 5.08 13.89 -9.04
CA LEU A 19 4.65 12.58 -8.61
C LEU A 19 4.78 12.44 -7.09
N ARG A 20 3.70 12.00 -6.45
CA ARG A 20 3.64 11.68 -5.02
C ARG A 20 3.42 10.19 -4.85
N ILE A 21 4.17 9.56 -3.95
CA ILE A 21 4.05 8.12 -3.66
C ILE A 21 3.34 7.93 -2.32
N VAL A 22 2.30 7.11 -2.30
CA VAL A 22 1.67 6.62 -1.07
C VAL A 22 2.05 5.15 -0.91
N ARG A 23 2.88 4.86 0.09
CA ARG A 23 3.31 3.50 0.43
C ARG A 23 2.46 2.97 1.57
N VAL A 24 1.71 1.90 1.31
CA VAL A 24 0.98 1.17 2.36
C VAL A 24 1.79 -0.06 2.76
N SER A 25 2.20 -0.12 4.01
CA SER A 25 2.92 -1.26 4.60
C SER A 25 1.96 -2.11 5.42
N ARG A 26 2.16 -3.41 5.49
CA ARG A 26 1.32 -4.33 6.27
C ARG A 26 2.19 -5.30 7.04
N ASN A 27 1.69 -5.80 8.17
CA ASN A 27 2.35 -6.86 8.91
C ASN A 27 2.74 -8.04 7.98
N PRO A 28 4.01 -8.50 8.01
CA PRO A 28 4.48 -9.55 7.10
C PRO A 28 3.72 -10.88 7.21
N LEU A 29 3.30 -11.29 8.42
CA LEU A 29 2.57 -12.55 8.61
C LEU A 29 1.18 -12.48 7.99
N ASP A 30 0.51 -11.35 8.16
CA ASP A 30 -0.79 -11.08 7.54
C ASP A 30 -0.69 -11.03 6.01
N THR A 31 0.42 -10.50 5.50
CA THR A 31 0.73 -10.47 4.07
C THR A 31 0.96 -11.88 3.53
N ILE A 32 1.73 -12.73 4.23
CA ILE A 32 1.94 -14.15 3.89
C ILE A 32 0.60 -14.87 3.80
N ARG A 33 -0.24 -14.75 4.83
CA ARG A 33 -1.57 -15.39 4.85
C ARG A 33 -2.44 -14.94 3.69
N SER A 34 -2.46 -13.64 3.39
CA SER A 34 -3.22 -13.09 2.27
C SER A 34 -2.75 -13.64 0.92
N LEU A 35 -1.43 -13.72 0.71
CA LEU A 35 -0.84 -14.29 -0.51
C LEU A 35 -1.08 -15.79 -0.61
N ALA A 36 -0.94 -16.54 0.49
CA ALA A 36 -1.19 -17.97 0.53
C ALA A 36 -2.66 -18.29 0.18
N THR A 37 -3.62 -17.56 0.75
CA THR A 37 -5.05 -17.71 0.42
C THR A 37 -5.31 -17.42 -1.05
N ARG A 38 -4.77 -16.32 -1.59
CA ARG A 38 -4.93 -15.97 -3.01
C ARG A 38 -4.28 -17.01 -3.93
N GLY A 39 -3.09 -17.49 -3.58
CA GLY A 39 -2.38 -18.54 -4.28
C GLY A 39 -3.21 -19.82 -4.33
N ALA A 40 -3.76 -20.26 -3.19
CA ALA A 40 -4.60 -21.45 -3.10
C ALA A 40 -5.85 -21.35 -3.99
N ILE A 41 -6.53 -20.20 -4.03
CA ILE A 41 -7.68 -19.95 -4.93
C ILE A 41 -7.29 -20.13 -6.40
N MET A 42 -6.05 -19.79 -6.75
CA MET A 42 -5.49 -19.91 -8.10
C MET A 42 -4.80 -21.27 -8.36
N GLY A 43 -4.90 -22.23 -7.43
CA GLY A 43 -4.27 -23.56 -7.55
C GLY A 43 -2.77 -23.59 -7.23
N TYR A 44 -2.20 -22.51 -6.71
CA TYR A 44 -0.81 -22.43 -6.27
C TYR A 44 -0.69 -22.76 -4.79
N HIS A 45 -0.20 -23.97 -4.48
CA HIS A 45 0.12 -24.38 -3.12
C HIS A 45 1.62 -24.25 -2.86
N ARG A 46 1.99 -23.37 -1.93
CA ARG A 46 3.37 -23.09 -1.52
C ARG A 46 3.45 -22.95 0.00
N SER A 47 4.62 -23.25 0.57
CA SER A 47 4.87 -23.12 2.01
C SER A 47 5.05 -21.65 2.44
N ASP A 48 4.88 -21.38 3.73
CA ASP A 48 5.07 -20.04 4.30
C ASP A 48 6.48 -19.47 4.05
N VAL A 49 7.51 -20.32 4.09
CA VAL A 49 8.90 -19.95 3.78
C VAL A 49 9.03 -19.43 2.36
N HIS A 50 8.28 -20.00 1.41
CA HIS A 50 8.25 -19.52 0.04
C HIS A 50 7.62 -18.12 -0.05
N TRP A 51 6.48 -17.91 0.61
CA TRP A 51 5.80 -16.61 0.62
C TRP A 51 6.62 -15.52 1.31
N TYR A 52 7.31 -15.85 2.40
CA TYR A 52 8.26 -14.94 3.05
C TYR A 52 9.38 -14.53 2.09
N THR A 53 9.94 -15.48 1.34
CA THR A 53 11.00 -15.20 0.35
C THR A 53 10.49 -14.28 -0.77
N VAL A 54 9.25 -14.48 -1.22
CA VAL A 54 8.61 -13.61 -2.21
C VAL A 54 8.45 -12.18 -1.68
N ILE A 55 7.94 -12.02 -0.45
CA ILE A 55 7.77 -10.70 0.18
C ILE A 55 9.13 -10.03 0.37
N ARG A 56 10.13 -10.74 0.88
CA ARG A 56 11.47 -10.16 1.11
C ARG A 56 12.08 -9.62 -0.18
N ARG A 57 12.01 -10.38 -1.27
CA ARG A 57 12.49 -9.94 -2.59
C ARG A 57 11.71 -8.74 -3.12
N TYR A 58 10.40 -8.71 -2.89
CA TYR A 58 9.57 -7.56 -3.27
C TYR A 58 9.99 -6.30 -2.49
N GLU A 59 10.18 -6.41 -1.18
CA GLU A 59 10.65 -5.30 -0.34
C GLU A 59 12.05 -4.81 -0.76
N GLU A 60 12.97 -5.71 -1.06
CA GLU A 60 14.31 -5.36 -1.59
C GLU A 60 14.17 -4.52 -2.89
N CYS A 61 13.31 -4.93 -3.82
CA CYS A 61 13.05 -4.18 -5.06
C CYS A 61 12.42 -2.81 -4.81
N VAL A 62 11.42 -2.73 -3.92
CA VAL A 62 10.77 -1.46 -3.56
C VAL A 62 11.78 -0.52 -2.90
N GLN A 63 12.61 -1.02 -1.98
CA GLN A 63 13.66 -0.21 -1.34
C GLN A 63 14.70 0.28 -2.33
N MET A 64 15.06 -0.51 -3.34
CA MET A 64 15.92 -0.05 -4.42
C MET A 64 15.28 1.11 -5.19
N TYR A 65 14.01 0.97 -5.58
CA TYR A 65 13.30 2.03 -6.30
C TYR A 65 13.15 3.32 -5.48
N LEU A 66 12.77 3.20 -4.20
CA LEU A 66 12.55 4.36 -3.33
C LEU A 66 13.86 5.06 -2.92
N ARG A 67 15.02 4.41 -3.05
CA ARG A 67 16.32 4.99 -2.69
C ARG A 67 16.65 6.21 -3.54
N ASP A 68 16.34 6.14 -4.82
CA ASP A 68 16.69 7.17 -5.81
C ASP A 68 15.52 8.13 -6.07
N PHE A 69 14.34 7.86 -5.47
CA PHE A 69 13.17 8.73 -5.59
C PHE A 69 13.30 9.97 -4.70
N MET A 70 13.32 11.14 -5.34
CA MET A 70 13.47 12.44 -4.66
C MET A 70 12.15 13.16 -4.38
N GLY A 71 11.03 12.59 -4.81
CA GLY A 71 9.70 13.15 -4.58
C GLY A 71 9.15 12.84 -3.18
N PRO A 72 7.97 13.40 -2.84
CA PRO A 72 7.33 13.16 -1.56
C PRO A 72 6.79 11.73 -1.46
N ILE A 73 7.01 11.10 -0.31
CA ILE A 73 6.50 9.77 0.03
C ILE A 73 5.69 9.87 1.33
N LEU A 74 4.41 9.47 1.28
CA LEU A 74 3.60 9.22 2.47
C LEU A 74 3.62 7.73 2.77
N SER A 75 3.97 7.37 4.01
CA SER A 75 3.92 5.98 4.47
C SER A 75 2.73 5.78 5.40
N ILE A 76 1.91 4.76 5.12
CA ILE A 76 0.72 4.39 5.88
C ILE A 76 0.86 2.93 6.32
N GLU A 77 0.53 2.63 7.56
CA GLU A 77 0.41 1.26 8.04
C GLU A 77 -1.03 0.77 7.79
N TYR A 78 -1.18 -0.36 7.10
CA TYR A 78 -2.46 -0.96 6.77
C TYR A 78 -3.33 -1.18 8.03
N GLU A 79 -2.69 -1.55 9.13
CA GLU A 79 -3.33 -1.78 10.41
C GLU A 79 -4.03 -0.52 10.96
N GLN A 80 -3.52 0.68 10.64
CA GLN A 80 -4.16 1.94 11.02
C GLN A 80 -5.46 2.20 10.25
N LEU A 81 -5.60 1.63 9.05
CA LEU A 81 -6.83 1.73 8.25
C LEU A 81 -7.93 0.77 8.73
N LEU A 82 -7.61 -0.19 9.60
CA LEU A 82 -8.58 -1.20 10.06
C LEU A 82 -9.56 -0.65 11.11
N TYR A 83 -9.18 0.39 11.85
CA TYR A 83 -9.97 0.94 12.94
C TYR A 83 -10.44 2.35 12.61
N ARG A 84 -11.73 2.63 12.83
CA ARG A 84 -12.37 3.87 12.38
C ARG A 84 -11.64 5.15 12.83
N LYS A 85 -11.23 5.21 14.10
CA LYS A 85 -10.55 6.38 14.67
C LYS A 85 -9.18 6.64 14.05
N SER A 86 -8.38 5.60 13.83
CA SER A 86 -7.06 5.74 13.20
C SER A 86 -7.15 5.91 11.69
N ALA A 87 -8.16 5.31 11.05
CA ALA A 87 -8.38 5.42 9.62
C ALA A 87 -8.74 6.84 9.20
N GLN A 88 -9.57 7.54 9.97
CA GLN A 88 -9.92 8.93 9.70
C GLN A 88 -8.66 9.82 9.64
N GLY A 89 -7.79 9.75 10.64
CA GLY A 89 -6.54 10.53 10.63
C GLY A 89 -5.59 10.15 9.49
N CYS A 90 -5.55 8.86 9.10
CA CYS A 90 -4.79 8.43 7.92
C CYS A 90 -5.36 9.00 6.61
N LEU A 91 -6.68 9.07 6.48
CA LEU A 91 -7.35 9.62 5.30
C LEU A 91 -7.19 11.15 5.23
N GLU A 92 -7.25 11.85 6.35
CA GLU A 92 -6.97 13.28 6.43
C GLU A 92 -5.53 13.58 5.97
N HIS A 93 -4.54 12.85 6.49
CA HIS A 93 -3.15 12.98 6.04
C HIS A 93 -2.95 12.61 4.56
N LEU A 94 -3.65 11.59 4.07
CA LEU A 94 -3.62 11.20 2.66
C LEU A 94 -4.23 12.28 1.76
N ALA A 95 -5.35 12.87 2.15
CA ALA A 95 -6.01 13.94 1.42
C ALA A 95 -5.12 15.19 1.37
N GLU A 96 -4.55 15.61 2.50
CA GLU A 96 -3.58 16.70 2.56
C GLU A 96 -2.36 16.41 1.67
N PHE A 97 -1.79 15.21 1.77
CA PHE A 97 -0.66 14.77 0.96
C PHE A 97 -0.97 14.77 -0.54
N CYS A 98 -2.22 14.51 -0.94
CA CYS A 98 -2.68 14.57 -2.32
C CYS A 98 -3.13 15.99 -2.74
N GLY A 99 -3.10 16.98 -1.84
CA GLY A 99 -3.57 18.33 -2.11
C GLY A 99 -5.09 18.41 -2.30
N LEU A 100 -5.83 17.46 -1.74
CA LEU A 100 -7.28 17.44 -1.72
C LEU A 100 -7.79 18.28 -0.55
N ASP A 101 -8.95 18.93 -0.73
CA ASP A 101 -9.59 19.67 0.35
C ASP A 101 -10.23 18.70 1.35
N TRP A 102 -9.44 18.32 2.36
CA TRP A 102 -9.89 17.41 3.42
C TRP A 102 -10.96 18.03 4.34
N LYS A 103 -11.24 19.35 4.22
CA LYS A 103 -12.36 19.98 4.93
C LYS A 103 -13.71 19.64 4.31
N ASP A 104 -13.74 19.01 3.14
CA ASP A 104 -14.94 18.40 2.60
C ASP A 104 -15.26 17.12 3.38
N GLN A 105 -16.11 17.29 4.41
CA GLN A 105 -16.59 16.19 5.23
C GLN A 105 -17.28 15.10 4.40
N GLY A 106 -17.93 15.45 3.27
CA GLY A 106 -18.59 14.48 2.40
C GLY A 106 -17.61 13.55 1.69
N LEU A 107 -16.43 14.05 1.30
CA LEU A 107 -15.36 13.22 0.72
C LEU A 107 -14.83 12.21 1.75
N LEU A 108 -14.57 12.67 2.98
CA LEU A 108 -14.10 11.82 4.07
C LEU A 108 -15.14 10.78 4.46
N ASP A 109 -16.41 11.17 4.57
CA ASP A 109 -17.50 10.26 4.91
C ASP A 109 -17.65 9.16 3.85
N ASN A 110 -17.63 9.52 2.55
CA ASN A 110 -17.66 8.55 1.45
C ASN A 110 -16.45 7.60 1.47
N ALA A 111 -15.25 8.12 1.73
CA ALA A 111 -14.05 7.29 1.83
C ALA A 111 -14.13 6.33 3.03
N MET A 112 -14.65 6.80 4.16
CA MET A 112 -14.86 5.99 5.35
C MET A 112 -15.92 4.91 5.15
N GLU A 113 -16.98 5.16 4.36
CA GLU A 113 -17.99 4.14 4.02
C GLU A 113 -17.43 3.00 3.15
N LEU A 114 -16.43 3.29 2.31
CA LEU A 114 -15.76 2.28 1.48
C LEU A 114 -14.83 1.37 2.29
N ILE A 115 -14.39 1.79 3.48
CA ILE A 115 -13.51 1.02 4.35
C ILE A 115 -14.35 0.09 5.23
N ARG A 116 -14.12 -1.22 5.11
CA ARG A 116 -14.67 -2.20 6.04
C ARG A 116 -13.86 -2.20 7.34
N PHE A 117 -14.32 -1.45 8.33
CA PHE A 117 -13.68 -1.42 9.64
C PHE A 117 -13.86 -2.75 10.38
N ARG A 118 -12.86 -3.10 11.18
CA ARG A 118 -13.03 -4.07 12.26
C ARG A 118 -13.68 -3.32 13.42
N GLU A 119 -14.78 -3.84 13.96
CA GLU A 119 -15.31 -3.32 15.22
C GLU A 119 -14.27 -3.54 16.31
N CYS A 120 -14.03 -2.52 17.14
CA CYS A 120 -13.23 -2.71 18.35
C CYS A 120 -14.05 -3.58 19.31
N GLU A 121 -13.47 -4.68 19.79
CA GLU A 121 -13.88 -5.28 21.07
C GLU A 121 -13.61 -4.30 22.22
#